data_AF-M0ZHK8-F1
#
_entry.id   AF-M0ZHK8-F1
#
_cell.length_a   1.000
_cell.length_b   1.000
_cell.length_c   1.000
_cell.angle_alpha   90.00
_cell.angle_beta   90.00
_cell.angle_gamma   90.00
#
_symmetry.space_group_name_H-M   'P 1'
#
loop_
_entity.id
_entity.type
_entity.pdbx_description
1 polymer ?
#
loop_
_entity_poly.entity_id
_entity_poly.type
_entity_poly.pdbx_seq_one_letter_code
_entity_poly.pdbx_strand_id
1 'polypeptide(L)'
;MVEAQCSVQLCFPVELKNENMMEDVHFVGFLSKLLETKIVQVLRFKYGQIYSAGVSVFLGGNKPSRVGNIRGDISINFSCDPDISSTLVDLALEEILHLQEEGPSIDDVLAVLEIEQRAHENGLQENYYWLDRILRSYQSRIYSGDIGNSFKIQDAARSKVRSILMPLTAQLALQRILPFPCKKQYTVVILMPQASRIKRLKSLMQSVPKSYSRDAKILAGIAGVMVLSLSLWKYSRSTLKS
;
A
#
# COMPACT_ATOMS: atom_id res chain seq x y z
N MET A 1 6.57 22.23 -13.47
CA MET A 1 7.59 21.16 -13.46
C MET A 1 6.99 20.02 -12.66
N VAL A 2 6.76 18.85 -13.25
CA VAL A 2 6.29 17.69 -12.47
C VAL A 2 7.52 17.12 -11.77
N GLU A 3 7.58 17.23 -10.45
CA GLU A 3 8.66 16.63 -9.67
C GLU A 3 8.66 15.11 -9.88
N ALA A 4 9.84 14.53 -9.99
CA ALA A 4 9.98 13.10 -10.21
C ALA A 4 9.57 12.37 -8.92
N GLN A 5 8.40 11.75 -8.92
CA GLN A 5 7.88 11.03 -7.76
C GLN A 5 8.04 9.52 -7.95
N CYS A 6 8.35 8.84 -6.85
CA CYS A 6 8.31 7.41 -6.72
C CYS A 6 7.00 7.00 -6.03
N SER A 7 6.42 5.87 -6.45
CA SER A 7 5.27 5.27 -5.74
C SER A 7 5.72 3.97 -5.07
N VAL A 8 5.48 3.88 -3.77
CA VAL A 8 5.84 2.73 -2.94
C VAL A 8 4.56 2.04 -2.47
N GLN A 9 4.54 0.72 -2.57
CA GLN A 9 3.47 -0.13 -2.07
C GLN A 9 4.08 -1.30 -1.26
N LEU A 10 3.65 -1.39 0.00
CA LEU A 10 3.99 -2.47 0.93
C LEU A 10 2.79 -3.38 1.11
N CYS A 11 2.89 -4.65 0.72
CA CYS A 11 1.80 -5.61 0.83
C CYS A 11 2.12 -6.68 1.87
N PHE A 12 1.18 -6.91 2.78
CA PHE A 12 1.23 -7.97 3.78
C PHE A 12 0.12 -8.99 3.50
N PRO A 13 0.45 -10.29 3.36
CA PRO A 13 -0.57 -11.31 3.20
C PRO A 13 -1.34 -11.49 4.51
N VAL A 14 -2.66 -11.58 4.41
CA VAL A 14 -3.58 -11.79 5.55
C VAL A 14 -4.34 -13.10 5.35
N GLU A 15 -4.39 -13.91 6.40
CA GLU A 15 -5.23 -15.11 6.46
C GLU A 15 -6.08 -15.11 7.73
N LEU A 16 -7.40 -14.95 7.59
CA LEU A 16 -8.36 -14.98 8.68
C LEU A 16 -9.01 -16.35 8.79
N LYS A 17 -8.96 -16.95 9.98
CA LYS A 17 -9.61 -18.22 10.30
C LYS A 17 -11.11 -18.02 10.48
N ASN A 18 -11.90 -19.06 10.21
CA ASN A 18 -13.36 -18.95 10.19
C ASN A 18 -14.02 -18.72 11.56
N GLU A 19 -13.37 -19.09 12.67
CA GLU A 19 -13.97 -19.07 14.01
C GLU A 19 -14.43 -17.67 14.46
N ASN A 20 -13.57 -16.65 14.28
CA ASN A 20 -13.84 -15.26 14.69
C ASN A 20 -13.93 -14.30 13.50
N MET A 21 -14.26 -14.83 12.32
CA MET A 21 -14.17 -14.12 11.04
C MET A 21 -14.87 -12.76 11.02
N MET A 22 -16.06 -12.64 11.63
CA MET A 22 -16.82 -11.39 11.64
C MET A 22 -16.13 -10.31 12.45
N GLU A 23 -15.61 -10.68 13.62
CA GLU A 23 -14.86 -9.77 14.48
C GLU A 23 -13.53 -9.40 13.83
N ASP A 24 -12.84 -10.37 13.24
CA ASP A 24 -11.57 -10.17 12.56
C ASP A 24 -11.68 -9.18 11.40
N VAL A 25 -12.77 -9.22 10.61
CA VAL A 25 -13.01 -8.23 9.55
C VAL A 25 -13.13 -6.81 10.11
N HIS A 26 -13.82 -6.64 11.25
CA HIS A 26 -13.89 -5.34 11.91
C HIS A 26 -12.54 -4.93 12.51
N PHE A 27 -11.80 -5.84 13.13
CA PHE A 27 -10.43 -5.58 13.59
C PHE A 27 -9.54 -5.12 12.44
N VAL A 28 -9.59 -5.77 11.27
CA VAL A 28 -8.86 -5.32 10.08
C VAL A 28 -9.21 -3.88 9.71
N GLY A 29 -10.49 -3.50 9.76
CA GLY A 29 -10.93 -2.11 9.53
C GLY A 29 -10.32 -1.11 10.52
N PHE A 30 -10.42 -1.39 11.83
CA PHE A 30 -9.84 -0.54 12.87
C PHE A 30 -8.31 -0.44 12.75
N LEU A 31 -7.64 -1.59 12.60
CA LEU A 31 -6.19 -1.64 12.47
C LEU A 31 -5.70 -0.93 11.20
N SER A 32 -6.45 -0.96 10.11
CA SER A 32 -6.08 -0.23 8.90
C SER A 32 -6.09 1.28 9.13
N LYS A 33 -7.08 1.78 9.88
CA LYS A 33 -7.14 3.21 10.27
C LYS A 33 -6.05 3.58 11.27
N LEU A 34 -5.72 2.68 12.18
CA LEU A 34 -4.58 2.84 13.09
C LEU A 34 -3.27 2.94 12.30
N LEU A 35 -2.98 1.96 11.43
CA LEU A 35 -1.78 1.94 10.60
C LEU A 35 -1.69 3.16 9.70
N GLU A 36 -2.79 3.55 9.05
CA GLU A 36 -2.84 4.78 8.23
C GLU A 36 -2.44 6.01 9.05
N THR A 37 -3.02 6.15 10.25
CA THR A 37 -2.71 7.26 11.15
C THR A 37 -1.25 7.26 11.59
N LYS A 38 -0.71 6.12 12.03
CA LYS A 38 0.67 6.01 12.53
C LYS A 38 1.70 6.21 11.42
N ILE A 39 1.47 5.63 10.24
CA ILE A 39 2.35 5.82 9.08
C ILE A 39 2.36 7.29 8.63
N VAL A 40 1.20 7.97 8.63
CA VAL A 40 1.17 9.42 8.37
C VAL A 40 1.93 10.19 9.46
N GLN A 41 1.74 9.86 10.74
CA GLN A 41 2.46 10.52 11.83
C GLN A 41 3.98 10.40 11.68
N VAL A 42 4.48 9.21 11.38
CA VAL A 42 5.91 8.97 11.23
C VAL A 42 6.43 9.58 9.93
N LEU A 43 5.93 9.17 8.77
CA LEU A 43 6.54 9.53 7.49
C LEU A 43 6.28 11.00 7.11
N ARG A 44 5.12 11.56 7.46
CA ARG A 44 4.77 12.96 7.14
C ARG A 44 5.14 13.92 8.26
N PHE A 45 4.73 13.69 9.50
CA PHE A 45 4.94 14.70 10.56
C PHE A 45 6.33 14.63 11.18
N LYS A 46 6.88 13.44 11.41
CA LYS A 46 8.23 13.30 11.98
C LYS A 46 9.33 13.49 10.93
N TYR A 47 9.21 12.86 9.76
CA TYR A 47 10.26 12.91 8.73
C TYR A 47 10.01 13.93 7.61
N GLY A 48 8.77 14.36 7.36
CA GLY A 48 8.47 15.38 6.35
C GLY A 48 8.68 14.93 4.90
N GLN A 49 8.74 13.62 4.63
CA GLN A 49 9.18 13.09 3.32
C GLN A 49 8.03 12.66 2.40
N ILE A 50 6.80 12.62 2.91
CA ILE A 50 5.61 12.25 2.14
C ILE A 50 4.48 13.26 2.34
N TYR A 51 3.61 13.39 1.35
CA TYR A 51 2.38 14.18 1.46
C TYR A 51 1.19 13.35 1.94
N SER A 52 1.07 12.12 1.45
CA SER A 52 -0.01 11.20 1.79
C SER A 52 0.51 9.77 1.90
N ALA A 53 -0.07 9.04 2.85
CA ALA A 53 -0.05 7.59 2.91
C ALA A 53 -1.49 7.09 2.96
N GLY A 54 -1.75 5.92 2.40
CA GLY A 54 -3.03 5.26 2.46
C GLY A 54 -2.85 3.79 2.78
N VAL A 55 -3.77 3.24 3.57
CA VAL A 55 -3.83 1.80 3.84
C VAL A 55 -5.08 1.26 3.17
N SER A 56 -4.86 0.29 2.29
CA SER A 56 -5.91 -0.39 1.54
C SER A 56 -5.96 -1.85 1.98
N VAL A 57 -7.17 -2.39 2.03
CA VAL A 57 -7.41 -3.77 2.44
C VAL A 57 -8.14 -4.47 1.32
N PHE A 58 -7.60 -5.60 0.89
CA PHE A 58 -8.25 -6.49 -0.03
C PHE A 58 -8.44 -7.85 0.62
N LEU A 59 -9.59 -8.06 1.26
CA LEU A 59 -9.98 -9.39 1.70
C LEU A 59 -10.71 -10.07 0.55
N GLY A 60 -10.31 -11.30 0.20
CA GLY A 60 -10.93 -12.13 -0.83
C GLY A 60 -12.34 -12.62 -0.50
N GLY A 61 -13.07 -11.90 0.35
CA GLY A 61 -14.46 -12.15 0.75
C GLY A 61 -15.46 -12.12 -0.40
N ASN A 62 -15.05 -11.70 -1.59
CA ASN A 62 -15.85 -11.75 -2.82
C ASN A 62 -15.84 -13.14 -3.48
N LYS A 63 -15.21 -14.16 -2.86
CA LYS A 63 -15.22 -15.52 -3.40
C LYS A 63 -16.54 -16.24 -3.10
N PRO A 64 -17.11 -16.99 -4.06
CA PRO A 64 -18.32 -17.80 -3.86
C PRO A 64 -18.13 -18.97 -2.88
N SER A 65 -16.90 -19.25 -2.45
CA SER A 65 -16.59 -20.33 -1.52
C SER A 65 -17.01 -19.95 -0.09
N ARG A 66 -18.14 -20.53 0.35
CA ARG A 66 -18.61 -20.52 1.74
C ARG A 66 -17.70 -21.31 2.71
N VAL A 67 -16.75 -22.07 2.17
CA VAL A 67 -15.87 -22.99 2.92
C VAL A 67 -14.41 -22.55 2.78
N GLY A 68 -13.66 -22.59 3.89
CA GLY A 68 -12.23 -22.26 3.96
C GLY A 68 -11.91 -20.87 4.53
N ASN A 69 -10.64 -20.63 4.88
CA ASN A 69 -10.16 -19.37 5.45
C ASN A 69 -10.32 -18.19 4.47
N ILE A 70 -10.50 -16.97 4.98
CA ILE A 70 -10.43 -15.75 4.15
C ILE A 70 -8.96 -15.43 3.95
N ARG A 71 -8.56 -15.23 2.70
CA ARG A 71 -7.23 -14.75 2.33
C ARG A 71 -7.34 -13.38 1.68
N GLY A 72 -6.35 -12.55 1.91
CA GLY A 72 -6.28 -11.21 1.39
C GLY A 72 -4.92 -10.58 1.58
N ASP A 73 -4.87 -9.28 1.41
CA ASP A 73 -3.70 -8.47 1.70
C ASP A 73 -4.10 -7.13 2.32
N ILE A 74 -3.18 -6.60 3.14
CA ILE A 74 -3.19 -5.23 3.60
C ILE A 74 -2.03 -4.53 2.92
N SER A 75 -2.33 -3.44 2.23
CA SER A 75 -1.39 -2.72 1.38
C SER A 75 -1.24 -1.27 1.88
N ILE A 76 -0.02 -0.87 2.23
CA ILE A 76 0.33 0.50 2.62
C ILE A 76 1.00 1.18 1.44
N ASN A 77 0.43 2.30 1.00
CA ASN A 77 0.83 2.99 -0.22
C ASN A 77 1.21 4.44 0.11
N PHE A 78 2.34 4.90 -0.38
CA PHE A 78 2.75 6.29 -0.27
C PHE A 78 3.62 6.70 -1.46
N SER A 79 3.70 8.00 -1.69
CA SER A 79 4.56 8.59 -2.72
C SER A 79 5.67 9.41 -2.08
N CYS A 80 6.88 9.29 -2.59
CA CYS A 80 8.07 9.93 -2.03
C CYS A 80 9.11 10.27 -3.11
N ASP A 81 10.19 10.94 -2.71
CA ASP A 81 11.36 11.10 -3.57
C ASP A 81 12.04 9.73 -3.82
N PRO A 82 12.44 9.42 -5.07
CA PRO A 82 13.17 8.20 -5.41
C PRO A 82 14.38 7.90 -4.53
N ASP A 83 15.13 8.92 -4.13
CA ASP A 83 16.44 8.76 -3.46
C ASP A 83 16.31 8.24 -2.01
N ILE A 84 15.14 8.42 -1.39
CA ILE A 84 14.85 8.04 0.00
C ILE A 84 13.84 6.89 0.12
N SER A 85 13.36 6.36 -1.01
CA SER A 85 12.26 5.39 -1.06
C SER A 85 12.50 4.14 -0.23
N SER A 86 13.70 3.57 -0.28
CA SER A 86 14.08 2.40 0.53
C SER A 86 14.10 2.71 2.03
N THR A 87 14.64 3.87 2.41
CA THR A 87 14.72 4.27 3.82
C THR A 87 13.32 4.47 4.41
N LEU A 88 12.38 5.03 3.65
CA LEU A 88 11.00 5.20 4.10
C LEU A 88 10.26 3.86 4.25
N VAL A 89 10.59 2.87 3.41
CA VAL A 89 10.08 1.50 3.57
C VAL A 89 10.56 0.91 4.89
N ASP A 90 11.85 1.03 5.21
CA ASP A 90 12.40 0.50 6.45
C ASP A 90 11.77 1.16 7.68
N LEU A 91 11.61 2.48 7.66
CA LEU A 91 10.95 3.24 8.73
C LEU A 91 9.47 2.84 8.90
N ALA A 92 8.75 2.60 7.79
CA ALA A 92 7.37 2.12 7.85
C ALA A 92 7.29 0.72 8.49
N LEU A 93 8.20 -0.18 8.11
CA LEU A 93 8.27 -1.53 8.69
C LEU A 93 8.66 -1.52 10.17
N GLU A 94 9.54 -0.61 10.57
CA GLU A 94 9.92 -0.41 11.98
C GLU A 94 8.75 0.07 12.83
N GLU A 95 7.97 1.04 12.34
CA GLU A 95 6.78 1.51 13.05
C GLU A 95 5.74 0.39 13.21
N ILE A 96 5.51 -0.40 12.16
CA ILE A 96 4.58 -1.55 12.23
C ILE A 96 5.08 -2.58 13.25
N LEU A 97 6.39 -2.85 13.26
CA LEU A 97 6.99 -3.78 14.21
C LEU A 97 6.85 -3.27 15.65
N HIS A 98 7.12 -1.99 15.89
CA HIS A 98 6.93 -1.36 17.20
C HIS A 98 5.48 -1.47 17.68
N LEU A 99 4.50 -1.23 16.80
CA LEU A 99 3.07 -1.44 17.11
C LEU A 99 2.73 -2.91 17.39
N GLN A 100 3.45 -3.86 16.78
CA GLN A 100 3.29 -5.29 17.09
C GLN A 100 3.94 -5.67 18.44
N GLU A 101 5.07 -5.07 18.81
CA GLU A 101 5.85 -5.42 20.01
C GLU A 101 5.39 -4.69 21.28
N GLU A 102 5.11 -3.40 21.19
CA GLU A 102 4.73 -2.55 22.32
C GLU A 102 3.22 -2.26 22.35
N GLY A 103 2.54 -2.36 21.20
CA GLY A 103 1.13 -2.03 21.06
C GLY A 103 0.88 -0.54 20.80
N PRO A 104 -0.33 -0.16 20.35
CA PRO A 104 -0.70 1.25 20.21
C PRO A 104 -0.95 1.90 21.57
N SER A 105 -0.77 3.22 21.65
CA SER A 105 -1.13 3.96 22.86
C SER A 105 -2.64 3.97 23.09
N ILE A 106 -3.08 4.27 24.32
CA ILE A 106 -4.51 4.42 24.62
C ILE A 106 -5.14 5.55 23.80
N ASP A 107 -4.42 6.65 23.60
CA ASP A 107 -4.88 7.79 22.82
C ASP A 107 -5.02 7.42 21.34
N ASP A 108 -4.10 6.61 20.80
CA ASP A 108 -4.20 6.09 19.43
C ASP A 108 -5.47 5.23 19.25
N VAL A 109 -5.78 4.38 20.23
CA VAL A 109 -7.00 3.55 20.20
C VAL A 109 -8.26 4.40 20.26
N LEU A 110 -8.31 5.39 21.17
CA LEU A 110 -9.45 6.31 21.29
C LEU A 110 -9.66 7.12 20.02
N ALA A 111 -8.58 7.63 19.42
CA ALA A 111 -8.64 8.36 18.16
C ALA A 111 -9.19 7.49 17.03
N VAL A 112 -8.75 6.24 16.91
CA VAL A 112 -9.23 5.31 15.88
C VAL A 112 -10.72 4.96 16.08
N LEU A 113 -11.16 4.77 17.33
CA LEU A 113 -12.57 4.55 17.64
C LEU A 113 -13.43 5.74 17.24
N GLU A 114 -12.94 6.97 17.45
CA GLU A 114 -13.65 8.19 17.08
C GLU A 114 -13.68 8.40 15.56
N ILE A 115 -12.57 8.13 14.86
CA ILE A 115 -12.49 8.17 13.39
C ILE A 115 -13.49 7.20 12.78
N GLU A 116 -13.53 5.96 13.28
CA GLU A 116 -14.46 4.94 12.79
C GLU A 116 -15.92 5.31 13.07
N GLN A 117 -16.21 5.86 14.26
CA GLN A 117 -17.55 6.31 14.61
C GLN A 117 -18.04 7.43 13.70
N ARG A 118 -17.22 8.46 13.46
CA ARG A 118 -17.56 9.55 12.53
C ARG A 118 -17.75 9.05 11.10
N ALA A 119 -16.89 8.14 10.64
CA ALA A 119 -17.03 7.53 9.32
C ALA A 119 -18.35 6.76 9.19
N HIS A 120 -18.76 6.04 10.24
CA HIS A 120 -20.03 5.34 10.29
C HIS A 120 -21.23 6.30 10.27
N GLU A 121 -21.22 7.35 11.09
CA GLU A 121 -22.29 8.36 11.15
C GLU A 121 -22.48 9.08 9.81
N ASN A 122 -21.38 9.49 9.18
CA ASN A 122 -21.41 10.10 7.86
C ASN A 122 -21.93 9.11 6.80
N GLY A 123 -21.45 7.87 6.83
CA GLY A 123 -21.89 6.82 5.91
C GLY A 123 -23.39 6.57 5.98
N LEU A 124 -24.00 6.58 7.18
CA LEU A 124 -25.46 6.39 7.33
C LEU A 124 -26.29 7.46 6.58
N GLN A 125 -25.71 8.63 6.30
CA GLN A 125 -26.35 9.71 5.56
C GLN A 125 -26.13 9.62 4.04
N GLU A 126 -25.24 8.73 3.57
CA GLU A 126 -24.82 8.65 2.17
C GLU A 126 -25.39 7.43 1.44
N ASN A 127 -25.98 7.65 0.26
CA ASN A 127 -26.53 6.57 -0.56
C ASN A 127 -25.48 5.53 -0.99
N TYR A 128 -24.24 5.98 -1.22
CA TYR A 128 -23.15 5.09 -1.64
C TYR A 128 -22.80 4.07 -0.56
N TYR A 129 -22.81 4.49 0.72
CA TYR A 129 -22.60 3.58 1.84
C TYR A 129 -23.68 2.50 1.90
N TRP A 130 -24.95 2.86 1.73
CA TRP A 130 -26.03 1.88 1.71
C TRP A 130 -25.92 0.90 0.53
N LEU A 131 -25.56 1.40 -0.66
CA LEU A 131 -25.31 0.56 -1.83
C LEU A 131 -24.17 -0.43 -1.58
N ASP A 132 -23.02 0.04 -1.09
CA ASP A 132 -21.86 -0.80 -0.78
C ASP A 132 -22.20 -1.82 0.31
N ARG A 133 -22.92 -1.40 1.36
CA ARG A 133 -23.38 -2.28 2.44
C ARG A 133 -24.30 -3.38 1.92
N ILE A 134 -25.28 -3.05 1.07
CA ILE A 134 -26.19 -4.03 0.45
C ILE A 134 -25.40 -5.03 -0.39
N LEU A 135 -24.52 -4.53 -1.28
CA LEU A 135 -23.73 -5.36 -2.19
C LEU A 135 -22.82 -6.32 -1.42
N ARG A 136 -22.08 -5.81 -0.43
CA ARG A 136 -21.21 -6.61 0.42
C ARG A 136 -21.97 -7.64 1.22
N SER A 137 -23.16 -7.30 1.73
CA SER A 137 -23.99 -8.27 2.45
C SER A 137 -24.44 -9.42 1.54
N TYR A 138 -24.85 -9.17 0.30
CA TYR A 138 -25.16 -10.26 -0.65
C TYR A 138 -23.95 -11.13 -0.99
N GLN A 139 -22.77 -10.52 -1.12
CA GLN A 139 -21.53 -11.23 -1.44
C GLN A 139 -20.93 -11.94 -0.21
N SER A 140 -21.38 -11.60 0.98
CA SER A 140 -20.84 -12.13 2.22
C SER A 140 -21.26 -13.58 2.49
N ARG A 141 -20.41 -14.29 3.23
CA ARG A 141 -20.68 -15.67 3.65
C ARG A 141 -21.84 -15.78 4.65
N ILE A 142 -22.19 -14.69 5.33
CA ILE A 142 -23.28 -14.64 6.31
C ILE A 142 -24.66 -14.55 5.68
N TYR A 143 -24.73 -14.25 4.37
CA TYR A 143 -26.00 -14.16 3.69
C TYR A 143 -26.73 -15.50 3.73
N SER A 144 -27.94 -15.47 4.27
CA SER A 144 -28.77 -16.64 4.55
C SER A 144 -30.19 -16.50 3.95
N GLY A 145 -30.32 -15.70 2.89
CA GLY A 145 -31.61 -15.40 2.24
C GLY A 145 -32.23 -14.09 2.71
N ASP A 146 -31.94 -13.66 3.95
CA ASP A 146 -32.35 -12.36 4.49
C ASP A 146 -31.14 -11.42 4.68
N ILE A 147 -31.24 -10.24 4.06
CA ILE A 147 -30.23 -9.19 4.18
C ILE A 147 -30.31 -8.48 5.54
N GLY A 148 -31.51 -8.38 6.13
CA GLY A 148 -31.71 -7.75 7.43
C GLY A 148 -30.99 -8.50 8.54
N ASN A 149 -31.04 -9.83 8.52
CA ASN A 149 -30.23 -10.66 9.42
C ASN A 149 -28.72 -10.44 9.22
N SER A 150 -28.27 -10.31 7.96
CA SER A 150 -26.85 -10.04 7.65
C SER A 150 -26.38 -8.71 8.24
N PHE A 151 -27.22 -7.67 8.17
CA PHE A 151 -26.93 -6.37 8.78
C PHE A 151 -26.84 -6.47 10.31
N LYS A 152 -27.78 -7.15 10.97
CA LYS A 152 -27.76 -7.33 12.43
C LYS A 152 -26.48 -8.03 12.89
N ILE A 153 -26.03 -9.06 12.18
CA ILE A 153 -24.80 -9.79 12.51
C ILE A 153 -23.58 -8.87 12.37
N GLN A 154 -23.50 -8.07 11.30
CA GLN A 154 -22.40 -7.12 11.11
C GLN A 154 -22.40 -6.02 12.18
N ASP A 155 -23.55 -5.43 12.50
CA ASP A 155 -23.64 -4.37 13.51
C ASP A 155 -23.32 -4.90 14.92
N ALA A 156 -23.71 -6.14 15.23
CA ALA A 156 -23.37 -6.81 16.48
C ALA A 156 -21.86 -7.07 16.58
N ALA A 157 -21.24 -7.57 15.50
CA ALA A 157 -19.80 -7.79 15.45
C ALA A 157 -19.01 -6.48 15.58
N ARG A 158 -19.44 -5.41 14.89
CA ARG A 158 -18.89 -4.05 15.03
C ARG A 158 -18.95 -3.59 16.49
N SER A 159 -20.15 -3.65 17.10
CA SER A 159 -20.37 -3.21 18.47
C SER A 159 -19.50 -3.98 19.46
N LYS A 160 -19.38 -5.31 19.27
CA LYS A 160 -18.54 -6.16 20.09
C LYS A 160 -17.07 -5.77 20.00
N VAL A 161 -16.52 -5.66 18.79
CA VAL A 161 -15.12 -5.25 18.57
C VAL A 161 -14.86 -3.88 19.18
N ARG A 162 -15.78 -2.92 19.00
CA ARG A 162 -15.67 -1.58 19.58
C ARG A 162 -15.58 -1.59 21.10
N SER A 163 -16.33 -2.48 21.76
CA SER A 163 -16.34 -2.58 23.22
C SER A 163 -15.08 -3.23 23.82
N ILE A 164 -14.37 -4.06 23.04
CA ILE A 164 -13.19 -4.80 23.50
C ILE A 164 -11.87 -4.20 23.00
N LEU A 165 -11.92 -3.21 22.10
CA LEU A 165 -10.73 -2.62 21.51
C LEU A 165 -9.96 -1.81 22.57
N MET A 166 -8.86 -2.39 23.02
CA MET A 166 -7.89 -1.82 23.95
C MET A 166 -6.48 -1.99 23.38
N PRO A 167 -5.45 -1.28 23.88
CA PRO A 167 -4.06 -1.44 23.44
C PRO A 167 -3.61 -2.89 23.28
N LEU A 168 -3.83 -3.71 24.32
CA LEU A 168 -3.47 -5.14 24.29
C LEU A 168 -4.26 -5.92 23.23
N THR A 169 -5.57 -5.69 23.12
CA THR A 169 -6.41 -6.36 22.12
C THR A 169 -6.01 -5.97 20.70
N ALA A 170 -5.68 -4.69 20.47
CA ALA A 170 -5.23 -4.17 19.18
C ALA A 170 -3.87 -4.75 18.81
N GLN A 171 -2.94 -4.84 19.76
CA GLN A 171 -1.64 -5.48 19.59
C GLN A 171 -1.78 -6.96 19.20
N LEU A 172 -2.56 -7.73 19.96
CA LEU A 172 -2.80 -9.15 19.67
C LEU A 172 -3.49 -9.33 18.31
N ALA A 173 -4.41 -8.43 17.96
CA ALA A 173 -5.04 -8.43 16.64
C ALA A 173 -4.02 -8.12 15.53
N LEU A 174 -3.10 -7.16 15.71
CA LEU A 174 -2.02 -6.87 14.75
C LEU A 174 -1.11 -8.07 14.52
N GLN A 175 -0.71 -8.77 15.59
CA GLN A 175 0.12 -9.97 15.51
C GLN A 175 -0.62 -11.15 14.86
N ARG A 176 -1.95 -11.21 15.01
CA ARG A 176 -2.79 -12.25 14.41
C ARG A 176 -3.07 -12.01 12.92
N ILE A 177 -3.34 -10.76 12.54
CA ILE A 177 -3.80 -10.38 11.21
C ILE A 177 -2.63 -10.21 10.24
N LEU A 178 -1.58 -9.52 10.68
CA LEU A 178 -0.35 -9.36 9.90
C LEU A 178 0.66 -10.45 10.28
N PRO A 179 1.57 -10.82 9.38
CA PRO A 179 2.70 -11.66 9.73
C PRO A 179 3.45 -11.07 10.94
N PHE A 180 3.84 -11.91 11.89
CA PHE A 180 4.63 -11.49 13.04
C PHE A 180 5.97 -12.26 13.08
N PRO A 181 7.12 -11.55 13.10
CA PRO A 181 7.26 -10.11 12.88
C PRO A 181 6.85 -9.72 11.44
N CYS A 182 6.37 -8.48 11.22
CA CYS A 182 5.91 -8.01 9.91
C CYS A 182 6.96 -8.15 8.80
N LYS A 183 8.24 -8.06 9.17
CA LYS A 183 9.40 -8.24 8.27
C LYS A 183 9.59 -9.69 7.78
N LYS A 184 8.91 -10.67 8.38
CA LYS A 184 9.03 -12.09 7.99
C LYS A 184 8.46 -12.37 6.60
N GLN A 185 7.33 -11.73 6.27
CA GLN A 185 6.64 -11.97 5.01
C GLN A 185 5.92 -10.70 4.55
N TYR A 186 6.51 -10.02 3.57
CA TYR A 186 5.94 -8.84 2.95
C TYR A 186 6.45 -8.72 1.51
N THR A 187 5.74 -7.97 0.68
CA THR A 187 6.18 -7.62 -0.67
C THR A 187 6.31 -6.11 -0.75
N VAL A 188 7.42 -5.63 -1.32
CA VAL A 188 7.61 -4.21 -1.62
C VAL A 188 7.62 -4.03 -3.12
N VAL A 189 6.81 -3.08 -3.59
CA VAL A 189 6.85 -2.62 -4.98
C VAL A 189 7.20 -1.14 -4.96
N ILE A 190 8.29 -0.79 -5.65
CA ILE A 190 8.78 0.59 -5.77
C ILE A 190 8.79 0.96 -7.25
N LEU A 191 7.87 1.83 -7.65
CA LEU A 191 7.75 2.34 -9.01
C LEU A 191 8.55 3.63 -9.15
N MET A 192 9.71 3.50 -9.79
CA MET A 192 10.63 4.60 -10.05
C MET A 192 10.20 5.43 -11.28
N PRO A 193 10.44 6.75 -11.28
CA PRO A 193 10.17 7.59 -12.43
C PRO A 193 11.03 7.16 -13.62
N GLN A 194 10.49 7.35 -14.83
CA GLN A 194 11.22 6.98 -16.04
C GLN A 194 12.53 7.77 -16.12
N ALA A 195 13.66 7.06 -16.06
CA ALA A 195 14.97 7.67 -16.26
C ALA A 195 14.98 8.41 -17.61
N SER A 196 15.43 9.68 -17.60
CA SER A 196 15.51 10.45 -18.85
C SER A 196 16.33 9.66 -19.87
N ARG A 197 15.92 9.69 -21.14
CA ARG A 197 16.61 8.95 -22.23
C ARG A 197 18.11 9.28 -22.28
N ILE A 198 18.49 10.49 -21.84
CA ILE A 198 19.87 10.97 -21.71
C ILE A 198 20.60 10.34 -20.52
N LYS A 199 19.94 10.15 -19.37
CA LYS A 199 20.51 9.40 -18.23
C LYS A 199 20.73 7.92 -18.59
N ARG A 200 19.82 7.28 -19.33
CA ARG A 200 20.03 5.91 -19.87
C ARG A 200 21.23 5.83 -20.81
N LEU A 201 21.43 6.83 -21.67
CA LEU A 201 22.59 6.86 -22.57
C LEU A 201 23.90 7.05 -21.79
N LYS A 202 23.91 7.93 -20.77
CA LYS A 202 25.06 8.12 -19.88
C LYS A 202 25.40 6.89 -19.05
N SER A 203 24.41 6.16 -18.52
CA SER A 203 24.66 4.92 -17.77
C SER A 203 25.24 3.83 -18.69
N LEU A 204 24.79 3.76 -19.95
CA LEU A 204 25.37 2.88 -20.95
C LEU A 204 26.85 3.22 -21.22
N MET A 205 27.17 4.51 -21.34
CA MET A 205 28.56 4.97 -21.53
C MET A 205 29.44 4.80 -20.29
N GLN A 206 28.88 4.88 -19.08
CA GLN A 206 29.60 4.64 -17.82
C GLN A 206 29.82 3.15 -17.52
N SER A 207 28.98 2.27 -18.08
CA SER A 207 29.16 0.81 -18.02
C SER A 207 30.24 0.29 -18.98
N VAL A 208 30.76 1.14 -19.88
CA VAL A 208 31.93 0.81 -20.69
C VAL A 208 33.15 0.77 -19.76
N PRO A 209 33.88 -0.35 -19.69
CA PRO A 209 35.04 -0.47 -18.80
C PRO A 209 36.03 0.65 -19.07
N LYS A 210 36.52 1.30 -18.02
CA LYS A 210 37.66 2.26 -18.04
C LYS A 210 38.99 1.65 -18.55
N SER A 211 38.95 0.47 -19.18
CA SER A 211 40.11 -0.24 -19.73
C SER A 211 40.53 0.26 -21.12
N TYR A 212 39.71 1.03 -21.83
CA TYR A 212 40.05 1.52 -23.18
C TYR A 212 40.57 2.96 -23.15
N SER A 213 41.60 3.21 -22.35
CA SER A 213 42.33 4.49 -22.33
C SER A 213 43.33 4.64 -23.49
N ARG A 214 43.43 3.67 -24.42
CA ARG A 214 44.55 3.67 -25.40
C ARG A 214 44.20 3.77 -26.88
N ASP A 215 42.95 3.67 -27.30
CA ASP A 215 42.64 3.71 -28.74
C ASP A 215 41.66 4.82 -29.13
N ALA A 216 42.22 5.99 -29.43
CA ALA A 216 41.51 7.14 -30.00
C ALA A 216 40.70 6.80 -31.27
N LYS A 217 41.08 5.72 -31.98
CA LYS A 217 40.38 5.23 -33.17
C LYS A 217 39.01 4.60 -32.85
N ILE A 218 38.87 3.93 -31.70
CA ILE A 218 37.60 3.31 -31.29
C ILE A 218 36.62 4.40 -30.83
N LEU A 219 37.12 5.41 -30.12
CA LEU A 219 36.32 6.56 -29.69
C LEU A 219 35.77 7.36 -30.90
N ALA A 220 36.60 7.57 -31.93
CA ALA A 220 36.20 8.24 -33.16
C ALA A 220 35.15 7.42 -33.95
N GLY A 221 35.29 6.09 -33.99
CA GLY A 221 34.29 5.21 -34.61
C GLY A 221 32.93 5.27 -33.92
N ILE A 222 32.90 5.25 -32.58
CA ILE A 222 31.65 5.33 -31.80
C ILE A 222 31.00 6.71 -31.95
N ALA A 223 31.80 7.79 -31.96
CA ALA A 223 31.28 9.14 -32.21
C ALA A 223 30.67 9.26 -33.62
N GLY A 224 31.29 8.66 -34.64
CA GLY A 224 30.76 8.62 -36.01
C GLY A 224 29.42 7.90 -36.11
N VAL A 225 29.27 6.75 -35.44
CA VAL A 225 28.00 5.99 -35.41
C VAL A 225 26.89 6.75 -34.67
N MET A 226 27.23 7.48 -33.60
CA MET A 226 26.28 8.35 -32.90
C MET A 226 25.79 9.52 -33.78
N VAL A 227 26.67 10.15 -34.55
CA VAL A 227 26.29 11.24 -35.46
C VAL A 227 25.43 10.72 -36.62
N LEU A 228 25.75 9.53 -37.15
CA LEU A 228 24.95 8.87 -38.20
C LEU A 228 23.56 8.46 -37.70
N SER A 229 23.45 7.90 -36.51
CA SER A 229 22.15 7.54 -35.94
C SER A 229 21.29 8.78 -35.61
N LEU A 230 21.90 9.88 -35.12
CA LEU A 230 21.20 11.14 -34.88
C LEU A 230 20.73 11.84 -36.17
N SER A 231 21.52 11.77 -37.24
CA SER A 231 21.17 12.35 -38.54
C SER A 231 20.06 11.55 -39.24
N LEU A 232 20.14 10.21 -39.23
CA LEU A 232 19.06 9.33 -39.72
C LEU A 232 17.76 9.53 -38.93
N TRP A 233 17.85 9.73 -37.61
CA TRP A 233 16.68 10.02 -36.78
C TRP A 233 16.05 11.39 -37.07
N LYS A 234 16.85 12.43 -37.33
CA LYS A 234 16.35 13.74 -37.78
C LYS A 234 15.66 13.63 -39.13
N TYR A 235 16.21 12.84 -40.05
CA TYR A 235 15.67 12.64 -41.39
C TYR A 235 14.33 11.87 -41.35
N SER A 236 14.24 10.82 -40.54
CA SER A 236 13.00 10.07 -40.30
C SER A 236 11.87 10.93 -39.72
N ARG A 237 12.20 11.96 -38.92
CA ARG A 237 11.21 12.89 -38.36
C ARG A 237 10.74 13.96 -39.33
N SER A 238 11.53 14.32 -40.36
CA SER A 238 11.06 15.26 -41.38
C SER A 238 10.12 14.62 -42.39
N THR A 239 10.27 13.32 -42.66
CA THR A 239 9.40 12.57 -43.58
C THR A 239 8.04 12.19 -43.00
N LEU A 240 7.85 12.32 -41.68
CA LEU A 240 6.57 12.07 -40.98
C LEU A 240 5.70 13.33 -40.81
N LYS A 241 6.16 14.48 -41.34
CA LYS A 241 5.46 15.78 -41.27
C LYS A 241 5.07 16.34 -42.65
N SER A 242 5.20 15.55 -43.72
CA SER A 242 4.61 15.82 -45.04
C SER A 242 3.45 14.88 -45.28
#